data_AF-A0A7R9QZE3-F1
#
_entry.id   AF-A0A7R9QZE3-F1
#
_cell.length_a   1.000
_cell.length_b   1.000
_cell.length_c   1.000
_cell.angle_alpha   90.00
_cell.angle_beta   90.00
_cell.angle_gamma   90.00
#
_symmetry.space_group_name_H-M   'P 1'
#
loop_
_entity.id
_entity.type
_entity.pdbx_description
1 polymer ?
#
loop_
_entity_poly.entity_id
_entity_poly.type
_entity_poly.pdbx_seq_one_letter_code
_entity_poly.pdbx_strand_id
1 'polypeptide(L)'
;SDKDKVDPKDYTIANVKYDSVIKRPGDIAGQQFIVENCEFANIGLFDYINTITIDDSHLNVVLRNCISCRIMCCSQQFRSRDCKNIEIFLYCATQPAIESCYDLTFGCFSANYKGLEDQFKKANLCVLNNNWTNIYDFTLNDEEQHWSLFSNTVKAEDYFSGIPSDNDMDLSFNWMTSVVPKTLGSMPTANGISGE
;
A
#
# COMPACT_ATOMS: atom_id res chain seq x y z
N SER A 1 -26.37 -12.53 -23.47
CA SER A 1 -25.17 -11.75 -23.09
C SER A 1 -24.77 -12.23 -21.72
N ASP A 2 -23.86 -13.19 -21.69
CA ASP A 2 -23.34 -13.79 -20.46
C ASP A 2 -22.65 -12.71 -19.64
N LYS A 3 -23.27 -12.32 -18.53
CA LYS A 3 -22.53 -11.76 -17.41
C LYS A 3 -21.88 -12.97 -16.75
N ASP A 4 -20.60 -13.19 -17.04
CA ASP A 4 -19.80 -14.16 -16.31
C ASP A 4 -20.05 -13.97 -14.80
N LYS A 5 -20.47 -15.05 -14.15
CA LYS A 5 -20.72 -15.06 -12.71
C LYS A 5 -19.37 -14.87 -12.02
N VAL A 6 -19.14 -13.70 -11.45
CA VAL A 6 -17.99 -13.38 -10.60
C VAL A 6 -18.00 -14.33 -9.40
N ASP A 7 -17.03 -15.26 -9.31
CA ASP A 7 -16.85 -16.12 -8.14
C ASP A 7 -16.00 -15.38 -7.10
N PRO A 8 -16.47 -15.20 -5.86
CA PRO A 8 -15.68 -14.59 -4.79
C PRO A 8 -14.28 -15.19 -4.60
N LYS A 9 -14.09 -16.48 -4.91
CA LYS A 9 -12.78 -17.15 -4.79
C LYS A 9 -11.73 -16.60 -5.75
N ASP A 10 -12.12 -16.05 -6.88
CA ASP A 10 -11.19 -15.49 -7.86
C ASP A 10 -10.53 -14.19 -7.36
N TYR A 11 -11.17 -13.57 -6.35
CA TYR A 11 -10.80 -12.29 -5.75
C TYR A 11 -10.31 -12.41 -4.31
N THR A 12 -9.91 -13.62 -3.90
CA THR A 12 -9.34 -13.89 -2.58
C THR A 12 -8.02 -14.65 -2.72
N ILE A 13 -6.98 -14.19 -2.05
CA ILE A 13 -5.75 -14.97 -1.78
C ILE A 13 -5.78 -15.35 -0.30
N ALA A 14 -5.92 -16.65 -0.03
CA ALA A 14 -6.01 -17.17 1.33
C ALA A 14 -5.02 -18.31 1.56
N ASN A 15 -4.49 -18.40 2.79
CA ASN A 15 -3.72 -19.56 3.27
C ASN A 15 -2.42 -19.84 2.50
N VAL A 16 -1.78 -18.81 1.94
CA VAL A 16 -0.49 -18.94 1.25
C VAL A 16 0.64 -19.00 2.27
N LYS A 17 1.53 -19.99 2.18
CA LYS A 17 2.70 -20.11 3.05
C LYS A 17 3.97 -20.39 2.26
N TYR A 18 5.03 -19.63 2.50
CA TYR A 18 6.34 -19.80 1.87
C TYR A 18 6.30 -19.78 0.33
N ASP A 19 5.36 -19.03 -0.25
CA ASP A 19 5.09 -19.02 -1.68
C ASP A 19 4.79 -17.60 -2.20
N SER A 20 4.79 -17.43 -3.52
CA SER A 20 4.53 -16.16 -4.18
C SER A 20 3.29 -16.23 -5.06
N VAL A 21 2.38 -15.27 -4.91
CA VAL A 21 1.15 -15.19 -5.72
C VAL A 21 1.07 -13.83 -6.41
N ILE A 22 0.76 -13.83 -7.70
CA ILE A 22 0.67 -12.62 -8.52
C ILE A 22 -0.69 -12.55 -9.22
N LYS A 23 -1.32 -11.38 -9.16
CA LYS A 23 -2.43 -10.96 -10.02
C LYS A 23 -1.92 -9.89 -11.00
N ARG A 24 -2.14 -10.12 -12.29
CA ARG A 24 -1.68 -9.29 -13.40
C ARG A 24 -2.66 -8.15 -13.72
N PRO A 25 -2.23 -7.15 -14.52
CA PRO A 25 -3.13 -6.13 -15.03
C PRO A 25 -4.32 -6.75 -15.78
N GLY A 26 -5.54 -6.45 -15.33
CA GLY A 26 -6.79 -6.98 -15.86
C GLY A 26 -7.37 -8.16 -15.08
N ASP A 27 -6.62 -8.80 -14.17
CA ASP A 27 -7.10 -9.95 -13.39
C ASP A 27 -8.14 -9.53 -12.33
N ILE A 28 -8.05 -8.31 -11.81
CA ILE A 28 -8.93 -7.81 -10.74
C ILE A 28 -9.95 -6.82 -11.31
N ALA A 29 -9.55 -5.99 -12.27
CA ALA A 29 -10.40 -5.08 -13.03
C ALA A 29 -11.36 -4.25 -12.15
N GLY A 30 -10.87 -3.70 -11.05
CA GLY A 30 -11.63 -2.84 -10.15
C GLY A 30 -12.61 -3.58 -9.22
N GLN A 31 -12.57 -4.91 -9.14
CA GLN A 31 -13.33 -5.63 -8.12
C GLN A 31 -12.72 -5.43 -6.72
N GLN A 32 -13.48 -5.76 -5.69
CA GLN A 32 -12.92 -5.90 -4.33
C GLN A 32 -11.99 -7.13 -4.32
N PHE A 33 -10.90 -7.05 -3.56
CA PHE A 33 -9.93 -8.13 -3.41
C PHE A 33 -9.59 -8.36 -1.94
N ILE A 34 -9.42 -9.62 -1.53
CA ILE A 34 -9.12 -10.01 -0.14
C ILE A 34 -7.81 -10.78 -0.08
N VAL A 35 -6.97 -10.45 0.90
CA VAL A 35 -5.77 -11.22 1.24
C VAL A 35 -5.86 -11.63 2.71
N GLU A 36 -5.83 -12.92 3.00
CA GLU A 36 -6.03 -13.42 4.37
C GLU A 36 -5.14 -14.64 4.68
N ASN A 37 -4.77 -14.79 5.96
CA ASN A 37 -4.07 -15.98 6.47
C ASN A 37 -2.80 -16.37 5.70
N CYS A 38 -2.06 -15.39 5.18
CA CYS A 38 -0.83 -15.61 4.44
C CYS A 38 0.41 -15.41 5.35
N GLU A 39 1.40 -16.28 5.22
CA GLU A 39 2.58 -16.31 6.09
C GLU A 39 3.85 -16.52 5.25
N PHE A 40 4.89 -15.70 5.44
CA PHE A 40 6.11 -15.78 4.63
C PHE A 40 5.82 -15.82 3.11
N ALA A 41 4.88 -15.00 2.65
CA ALA A 41 4.42 -14.99 1.27
C ALA A 41 4.74 -13.66 0.57
N ASN A 42 5.03 -13.72 -0.73
CA ASN A 42 5.12 -12.54 -1.58
C ASN A 42 3.85 -12.39 -2.40
N ILE A 43 3.12 -11.29 -2.23
CA ILE A 43 1.84 -11.07 -2.92
C ILE A 43 1.94 -9.82 -3.78
N GLY A 44 1.82 -9.99 -5.09
CA GLY A 44 1.81 -8.90 -6.07
C GLY A 44 0.44 -8.72 -6.68
N LEU A 45 -0.24 -7.62 -6.39
CA LEU A 45 -1.54 -7.28 -7.00
C LEU A 45 -1.35 -6.11 -7.97
N PHE A 46 -1.04 -6.39 -9.23
CA PHE A 46 -0.71 -5.40 -10.26
C PHE A 46 -1.93 -4.96 -11.06
N ASP A 47 -2.98 -4.52 -10.37
CA ASP A 47 -4.20 -4.02 -11.01
C ASP A 47 -4.82 -2.84 -10.26
N TYR A 48 -5.79 -2.16 -10.87
CA TYR A 48 -6.65 -1.25 -10.12
C TYR A 48 -7.71 -2.04 -9.36
N ILE A 49 -7.91 -1.69 -8.09
CA ILE A 49 -8.72 -2.45 -7.13
C ILE A 49 -9.62 -1.45 -6.40
N ASN A 50 -10.91 -1.75 -6.27
CA ASN A 50 -11.85 -0.86 -5.57
C ASN A 50 -11.65 -0.88 -4.05
N THR A 51 -11.26 -2.03 -3.51
CA THR A 51 -10.93 -2.19 -2.09
C THR A 51 -10.02 -3.39 -1.95
N ILE A 52 -8.84 -3.21 -1.36
CA ILE A 52 -8.04 -4.32 -0.83
C ILE A 52 -8.32 -4.43 0.65
N THR A 53 -8.88 -5.56 1.03
CA THR A 53 -9.12 -5.90 2.42
C THR A 53 -8.08 -6.92 2.86
N ILE A 54 -7.21 -6.53 3.79
CA ILE A 54 -6.41 -7.46 4.57
C ILE A 54 -7.10 -7.52 5.94
N ASP A 55 -7.92 -8.57 6.13
CA ASP A 55 -8.61 -8.94 7.40
C ASP A 55 -9.93 -8.19 7.78
N ASP A 56 -10.81 -7.95 6.79
CA ASP A 56 -12.27 -7.62 6.87
C ASP A 56 -12.74 -6.14 7.08
N SER A 57 -12.86 -5.34 6.00
CA SER A 57 -13.68 -4.10 5.88
C SER A 57 -13.62 -3.43 4.49
N HIS A 58 -14.61 -2.59 4.12
CA HIS A 58 -14.84 -2.03 2.77
C HIS A 58 -14.14 -0.68 2.44
N LEU A 59 -12.81 -0.53 2.54
CA LEU A 59 -12.11 0.73 2.18
C LEU A 59 -10.88 0.49 1.27
N ASN A 60 -10.49 1.51 0.49
CA ASN A 60 -9.55 1.42 -0.64
C ASN A 60 -8.26 0.58 -0.39
N VAL A 61 -7.56 0.74 0.73
CA VAL A 61 -6.64 -0.28 1.28
C VAL A 61 -6.81 -0.31 2.80
N VAL A 62 -7.11 -1.50 3.36
CA VAL A 62 -7.17 -1.71 4.80
C VAL A 62 -6.23 -2.84 5.22
N LEU A 63 -5.39 -2.56 6.21
CA LEU A 63 -4.55 -3.54 6.88
C LEU A 63 -5.10 -3.82 8.28
N ARG A 64 -5.31 -5.09 8.62
CA ARG A 64 -5.66 -5.53 9.96
C ARG A 64 -4.81 -6.73 10.36
N ASN A 65 -4.40 -6.75 11.63
CA ASN A 65 -3.65 -7.87 12.22
C ASN A 65 -2.39 -8.28 11.42
N CYS A 66 -1.78 -7.34 10.68
CA CYS A 66 -0.54 -7.58 9.95
C CYS A 66 0.66 -7.44 10.88
N ILE A 67 1.62 -8.36 10.79
CA ILE A 67 2.85 -8.32 11.57
C ILE A 67 4.05 -8.59 10.65
N SER A 68 5.08 -7.75 10.72
CA SER A 68 6.34 -7.93 9.97
C SER A 68 6.12 -8.00 8.45
N CYS A 69 5.35 -7.05 7.91
CA CYS A 69 5.02 -6.99 6.48
C CYS A 69 5.71 -5.81 5.79
N ARG A 70 6.03 -6.01 4.49
CA ARG A 70 6.42 -4.95 3.56
C ARG A 70 5.30 -4.72 2.57
N ILE A 71 4.86 -3.47 2.43
CA ILE A 71 3.69 -3.13 1.64
C ILE A 71 4.03 -1.97 0.72
N MET A 72 3.75 -2.13 -0.56
CA MET A 72 3.76 -1.04 -1.51
C MET A 72 2.37 -0.91 -2.11
N CYS A 73 1.73 0.25 -1.94
CA CYS A 73 0.37 0.43 -2.42
C CYS A 73 0.05 1.87 -2.82
N CYS A 74 -0.89 1.98 -3.76
CA CYS A 74 -1.55 3.22 -4.13
C CYS A 74 -3.01 3.11 -3.71
N SER A 75 -3.52 4.10 -2.98
CA SER A 75 -4.90 4.10 -2.54
C SER A 75 -5.48 5.51 -2.53
N GLN A 76 -6.82 5.61 -2.61
CA GLN A 76 -7.46 6.87 -2.29
C GLN A 76 -7.45 7.11 -0.77
N GLN A 77 -7.73 6.06 0.00
CA GLN A 77 -7.72 6.05 1.46
C GLN A 77 -6.93 4.85 1.96
N PHE A 78 -6.01 5.10 2.88
CA PHE A 78 -5.24 4.07 3.56
C PHE A 78 -5.66 4.00 5.03
N ARG A 79 -5.96 2.79 5.52
CA ARG A 79 -6.16 2.53 6.94
C ARG A 79 -5.39 1.32 7.42
N SER A 80 -4.82 1.39 8.61
CA SER A 80 -4.30 0.21 9.32
C SER A 80 -4.82 0.15 10.74
N ARG A 81 -5.14 -1.06 11.21
CA ARG A 81 -5.51 -1.30 12.60
C ARG A 81 -4.81 -2.55 13.15
N ASP A 82 -4.42 -2.55 14.41
CA ASP A 82 -3.87 -3.73 15.09
C ASP A 82 -2.63 -4.31 14.34
N CYS A 83 -1.82 -3.44 13.71
CA CYS A 83 -0.66 -3.85 12.91
C CYS A 83 0.65 -3.54 13.63
N LYS A 84 1.66 -4.40 13.48
CA LYS A 84 2.98 -4.22 14.11
C LYS A 84 4.15 -4.45 13.14
N ASN A 85 5.18 -3.60 13.22
CA ASN A 85 6.41 -3.74 12.44
C ASN A 85 6.10 -3.80 10.93
N ILE A 86 5.55 -2.71 10.38
CA ILE A 86 5.15 -2.64 8.97
C ILE A 86 5.94 -1.57 8.23
N GLU A 87 6.52 -1.97 7.11
CA GLU A 87 7.31 -1.12 6.21
C GLU A 87 6.46 -0.78 4.98
N ILE A 88 6.03 0.47 4.84
CA ILE A 88 4.99 0.88 3.88
C ILE A 88 5.55 1.92 2.90
N PHE A 89 5.51 1.63 1.60
CA PHE A 89 5.75 2.60 0.53
C PHE A 89 4.40 3.01 -0.09
N LEU A 90 3.95 4.22 0.24
CA LEU A 90 2.56 4.63 0.08
C LEU A 90 2.40 5.77 -0.94
N TYR A 91 1.38 5.64 -1.78
CA TYR A 91 0.67 6.75 -2.38
C TYR A 91 -0.72 6.80 -1.74
N CYS A 92 -1.12 7.97 -1.24
CA CYS A 92 -2.46 8.15 -0.69
C CYS A 92 -3.05 9.50 -1.10
N ALA A 93 -4.22 9.48 -1.75
CA ALA A 93 -4.87 10.72 -2.19
C ALA A 93 -5.44 11.55 -1.03
N THR A 94 -5.67 10.92 0.13
CA THR A 94 -6.13 11.57 1.37
C THR A 94 -5.15 11.31 2.52
N GLN A 95 -5.42 11.89 3.70
CA GLN A 95 -4.67 11.61 4.92
C GLN A 95 -4.73 10.10 5.27
N PRO A 96 -3.60 9.37 5.33
CA PRO A 96 -3.55 8.00 5.83
C PRO A 96 -3.89 7.95 7.32
N ALA A 97 -4.57 6.89 7.78
CA ALA A 97 -4.94 6.75 9.18
C ALA A 97 -4.51 5.41 9.80
N ILE A 98 -4.04 5.43 11.04
CA ILE A 98 -3.65 4.24 11.81
C ILE A 98 -4.36 4.21 13.16
N GLU A 99 -4.54 3.03 13.74
CA GLU A 99 -5.18 2.81 15.05
C GLU A 99 -4.61 1.54 15.70
N SER A 100 -4.18 1.59 16.95
CA SER A 100 -3.60 0.44 17.67
C SER A 100 -2.42 -0.20 16.92
N CYS A 101 -1.60 0.63 16.29
CA CYS A 101 -0.47 0.21 15.48
C CYS A 101 0.86 0.50 16.18
N TYR A 102 1.90 -0.28 15.88
CA TYR A 102 3.23 -0.12 16.50
C TYR A 102 4.34 -0.37 15.48
N ASP A 103 5.42 0.41 15.51
CA ASP A 103 6.56 0.27 14.60
C ASP A 103 6.19 0.33 13.10
N LEU A 104 5.33 1.28 12.71
CA LEU A 104 5.04 1.53 11.29
C LEU A 104 6.08 2.48 10.70
N THR A 105 6.59 2.20 9.50
CA THR A 105 7.52 3.08 8.80
C THR A 105 7.01 3.39 7.40
N PHE A 106 6.81 4.67 7.10
CA PHE A 106 6.24 5.12 5.82
C PHE A 106 7.31 5.72 4.88
N GLY A 107 7.18 5.43 3.59
CA GLY A 107 7.99 5.96 2.50
C GLY A 107 7.11 6.35 1.31
N CYS A 108 7.62 7.19 0.42
CA CYS A 108 6.91 7.50 -0.82
C CYS A 108 6.83 6.26 -1.71
N PHE A 109 5.65 5.98 -2.28
CA PHE A 109 5.50 4.97 -3.33
C PHE A 109 6.54 5.15 -4.44
N SER A 110 7.07 4.03 -4.93
CA SER A 110 8.07 3.99 -5.99
C SER A 110 7.94 2.70 -6.79
N ALA A 111 7.07 2.70 -7.78
CA ALA A 111 7.02 1.66 -8.80
C ALA A 111 6.62 2.20 -10.17
N ASN A 112 6.94 1.41 -11.18
CA ASN A 112 6.43 1.50 -12.54
C ASN A 112 6.26 0.08 -13.10
N TYR A 113 5.22 -0.10 -13.91
CA TYR A 113 5.03 -1.28 -14.75
C TYR A 113 4.05 -0.92 -15.87
N LYS A 114 4.06 -1.73 -16.92
CA LYS A 114 3.18 -1.52 -18.07
C LYS A 114 1.70 -1.57 -17.64
N GLY A 115 1.01 -0.42 -17.74
CA GLY A 115 -0.40 -0.28 -17.43
C GLY A 115 -0.71 0.51 -16.14
N LEU A 116 0.29 0.78 -15.28
CA LEU A 116 0.08 1.48 -14.02
C LEU A 116 -0.48 2.90 -14.21
N GLU A 117 0.03 3.68 -15.18
CA GLU A 117 -0.51 5.02 -15.47
C GLU A 117 -1.99 5.00 -15.88
N ASP A 118 -2.40 4.03 -16.70
CA ASP A 118 -3.78 3.90 -17.14
C ASP A 118 -4.69 3.44 -16.01
N GLN A 119 -4.19 2.64 -15.07
CA GLN A 119 -4.89 2.27 -13.86
C GLN A 119 -5.14 3.47 -12.95
N PHE A 120 -4.16 4.38 -12.78
CA PHE A 120 -4.38 5.65 -12.09
C PHE A 120 -5.51 6.47 -12.72
N LYS A 121 -5.54 6.55 -14.06
CA LYS A 121 -6.63 7.24 -14.80
C LYS A 121 -7.98 6.57 -14.57
N LYS A 122 -8.06 5.23 -14.66
CA LYS A 122 -9.30 4.46 -14.43
C LYS A 122 -9.81 4.58 -12.99
N ALA A 123 -8.90 4.64 -12.02
CA ALA A 123 -9.20 4.85 -10.61
C ALA A 123 -9.52 6.32 -10.26
N ASN A 124 -9.44 7.24 -11.25
CA ASN A 124 -9.62 8.67 -11.05
C ASN A 124 -8.67 9.26 -9.98
N LEU A 125 -7.41 8.80 -9.97
CA LEU A 125 -6.36 9.24 -9.07
C LEU A 125 -5.34 10.11 -9.81
N CYS A 126 -5.00 11.25 -9.20
CA CYS A 126 -3.95 12.13 -9.71
C CYS A 126 -2.61 11.75 -9.09
N VAL A 127 -1.63 11.36 -9.92
CA VAL A 127 -0.28 10.97 -9.45
C VAL A 127 0.43 12.07 -8.66
N LEU A 128 0.02 13.34 -8.83
CA LEU A 128 0.57 14.49 -8.10
C LEU A 128 -0.12 14.75 -6.75
N ASN A 129 -1.28 14.15 -6.48
CA ASN A 129 -1.97 14.28 -5.20
C ASN A 129 -1.56 13.14 -4.26
N ASN A 130 -0.48 13.33 -3.50
CA ASN A 130 0.07 12.29 -2.62
C ASN A 130 0.34 12.81 -1.19
N ASN A 131 -0.37 12.26 -0.20
CA ASN A 131 -0.36 12.66 1.21
C ASN A 131 0.33 11.63 2.12
N TRP A 132 1.21 10.80 1.58
CA TRP A 132 1.83 9.65 2.27
C TRP A 132 2.58 9.97 3.59
N THR A 133 2.94 11.23 3.85
CA THR A 133 3.62 11.66 5.10
C THR A 133 2.69 12.18 6.18
N ASN A 134 1.45 12.52 5.86
CA ASN A 134 0.52 13.16 6.80
C ASN A 134 -0.28 12.10 7.55
N ILE A 135 0.36 11.31 8.41
CA ILE A 135 -0.30 10.18 9.09
C ILE A 135 -1.15 10.69 10.26
N TYR A 136 -2.43 10.29 10.30
CA TYR A 136 -3.29 10.48 11.46
C TYR A 136 -3.32 9.21 12.31
N ASP A 137 -2.99 9.33 13.58
CA ASP A 137 -3.00 8.20 14.53
C ASP A 137 -4.12 8.38 15.55
N PHE A 138 -5.14 7.52 15.46
CA PHE A 138 -6.31 7.51 16.36
C PHE A 138 -5.95 7.14 17.80
N THR A 139 -4.82 6.47 18.01
CA THR A 139 -4.36 5.96 19.31
C THR A 139 -3.17 6.72 19.86
N LEU A 140 -2.79 7.84 19.23
CA LEU A 140 -1.66 8.65 19.64
C LEU A 140 -1.79 9.07 21.12
N ASN A 141 -0.70 8.90 21.85
CA ASN A 141 -0.57 9.33 23.23
C ASN A 141 0.83 9.94 23.45
N ASP A 142 1.03 10.61 24.58
CA ASP A 142 2.28 11.34 24.86
C ASP A 142 3.47 10.42 25.20
N GLU A 143 3.25 9.11 25.34
CA GLU A 143 4.26 8.15 25.81
C GLU A 143 4.96 7.42 24.65
N GLU A 144 4.25 7.17 23.54
CA GLU A 144 4.73 6.30 22.46
C GLU A 144 4.46 6.86 21.07
N GLN A 145 5.50 6.81 20.22
CA GLN A 145 5.40 7.11 18.80
C GLN A 145 5.16 5.82 18.01
N HIS A 146 3.98 5.68 17.41
CA HIS A 146 3.58 4.46 16.69
C HIS A 146 4.10 4.35 15.25
N TRP A 147 4.55 5.46 14.66
CA TRP A 147 5.00 5.48 13.28
C TRP A 147 6.17 6.45 13.04
N SER A 148 6.94 6.18 12.00
CA SER A 148 8.05 7.01 11.55
C SER A 148 8.10 7.10 10.02
N LEU A 149 8.99 7.93 9.48
CA LEU A 149 9.26 8.01 8.05
C LEU A 149 10.60 7.33 7.74
N PHE A 150 10.68 6.65 6.60
CA PHE A 150 11.95 6.20 6.05
C PHE A 150 12.87 7.38 5.80
N SER A 151 14.18 7.15 5.97
CA SER A 151 15.19 8.09 5.48
C SER A 151 15.04 8.30 3.97
N ASN A 152 15.25 9.53 3.50
CA ASN A 152 15.15 9.88 2.07
C ASN A 152 16.15 9.13 1.17
N THR A 153 17.18 8.52 1.77
CA THR A 153 18.18 7.67 1.11
C THR A 153 17.70 6.25 0.83
N VAL A 154 16.63 5.82 1.48
CA VAL A 154 16.05 4.49 1.32
C VAL A 154 15.50 4.33 -0.09
N LYS A 155 15.77 3.18 -0.71
CA LYS A 155 15.25 2.82 -2.03
C LYS A 155 14.26 1.67 -1.88
N ALA A 156 13.11 1.79 -2.52
CA ALA A 156 12.11 0.72 -2.50
C ALA A 156 12.65 -0.60 -3.12
N GLU A 157 13.58 -0.50 -4.06
CA GLU A 157 14.28 -1.66 -4.66
C GLU A 157 14.93 -2.57 -3.61
N ASP A 158 15.46 -2.00 -2.53
CA ASP A 158 16.12 -2.76 -1.45
C ASP A 158 15.11 -3.63 -0.67
N TYR A 159 13.81 -3.31 -0.76
CA TYR A 159 12.72 -3.95 -0.02
C TYR A 159 11.90 -4.92 -0.87
N PHE A 160 11.75 -4.63 -2.17
CA PHE A 160 10.85 -5.35 -3.08
C PHE A 160 11.54 -6.08 -4.24
N SER A 161 12.87 -6.12 -4.29
CA SER A 161 13.62 -6.87 -5.32
C SER A 161 13.30 -8.37 -5.41
N GLY A 162 12.74 -8.95 -4.34
CA GLY A 162 12.31 -10.35 -4.30
C GLY A 162 10.91 -10.61 -4.87
N ILE A 163 10.16 -9.57 -5.28
CA ILE A 163 8.85 -9.75 -5.92
C ILE A 163 9.08 -10.35 -7.31
N PRO A 164 8.46 -11.51 -7.63
CA PRO A 164 8.63 -12.09 -8.96
C PRO A 164 8.05 -11.12 -10.00
N SER A 165 8.86 -10.77 -10.99
CA SER A 165 8.40 -10.06 -12.17
C SER A 165 8.38 -11.05 -13.34
N ASP A 166 7.27 -11.08 -14.04
CA ASP A 166 7.22 -11.74 -15.34
C ASP A 166 7.84 -10.78 -16.38
N ASN A 167 8.59 -11.31 -17.35
CA ASN A 167 9.37 -10.50 -18.31
C ASN A 167 8.50 -9.49 -19.08
N ASP A 168 7.18 -9.73 -19.17
CA ASP A 168 6.24 -8.89 -19.90
C ASP A 168 5.72 -7.66 -19.12
N MET A 169 5.89 -7.60 -17.78
CA MET A 169 5.35 -6.51 -16.96
C MET A 169 6.26 -5.27 -16.89
N ASP A 170 7.56 -5.43 -17.16
CA ASP A 170 8.58 -4.37 -17.02
C ASP A 170 8.51 -3.67 -15.65
N LEU A 171 8.39 -4.48 -14.58
CA LEU A 171 8.26 -4.00 -13.22
C LEU A 171 9.57 -3.39 -12.73
N SER A 172 9.51 -2.13 -12.30
CA SER A 172 10.64 -1.41 -11.72
C SER A 172 10.21 -0.73 -10.43
N PHE A 173 11.07 -0.78 -9.41
CA PHE A 173 10.91 -0.03 -8.16
C PHE A 173 11.80 1.21 -8.10
N ASN A 174 12.47 1.55 -9.21
CA ASN A 174 13.36 2.70 -9.30
C ASN A 174 12.56 4.01 -9.25
N TRP A 175 12.92 4.88 -8.33
CA TRP A 175 12.24 6.17 -8.14
C TRP A 175 12.35 7.09 -9.36
N MET A 176 13.38 6.93 -10.20
CA MET A 176 13.57 7.70 -11.43
C MET A 176 12.55 7.38 -12.52
N THR A 177 12.03 6.16 -12.52
CA THR A 177 11.08 5.67 -13.52
C THR A 177 9.67 5.55 -12.97
N SER A 178 9.45 5.84 -11.69
CA SER A 178 8.15 5.67 -11.04
C SER A 178 7.07 6.58 -11.63
N VAL A 179 5.86 6.02 -11.76
CA VAL A 179 4.65 6.76 -12.16
C VAL A 179 4.29 7.86 -11.17
N VAL A 180 4.53 7.64 -9.88
CA VAL A 180 4.34 8.65 -8.83
C VAL A 180 5.68 9.36 -8.61
N PRO A 181 5.75 10.69 -8.78
CA PRO A 181 6.97 11.43 -8.50
C PRO A 181 7.40 11.25 -7.04
N LYS A 182 8.69 10.96 -6.82
CA LYS A 182 9.25 10.92 -5.46
C LYS A 182 9.12 12.30 -4.82
N THR A 183 8.43 12.35 -3.68
CA THR A 183 8.33 13.54 -2.84
C THR A 183 8.98 13.27 -1.49
N LEU A 184 9.45 14.32 -0.81
CA LEU A 184 9.95 14.23 0.57
C LEU A 184 8.81 14.38 1.60
N GLY A 185 7.60 14.70 1.12
CA GLY A 185 6.46 15.05 1.93
C GLY A 185 6.65 16.36 2.70
N SER A 186 5.72 16.61 3.61
CA SER A 186 5.85 17.67 4.60
C SER A 186 6.49 17.04 5.84
N MET A 187 7.67 17.50 6.23
CA MET A 187 8.19 17.16 7.57
C MET A 187 7.12 17.59 8.59
N PRO A 188 6.81 16.77 9.62
CA PRO A 188 5.93 17.22 10.67
C PRO A 188 6.45 18.55 11.19
N THR A 189 5.66 19.60 11.07
CA THR A 189 5.96 20.84 11.79
C THR A 189 5.97 20.46 13.26
N ALA A 190 7.09 20.70 13.95
CA ALA A 190 7.17 20.58 15.39
C ALA A 190 6.19 21.57 16.03
N ASN A 191 4.91 21.19 16.14
CA ASN A 191 3.87 21.98 16.79
C ASN A 191 3.45 21.24 18.05
N GLY A 192 4.17 21.56 19.12
CA GLY A 192 3.88 21.18 20.50
C GLY A 192 4.51 22.14 21.51
N ILE A 193 4.71 23.41 21.14
CA ILE A 193 4.87 24.50 22.11
C ILE A 193 3.98 25.63 21.64
N SER A 194 2.71 25.56 22.05
CA SER A 194 1.89 26.76 22.17
C SER A 194 2.59 27.68 23.18
N GLY A 195 3.15 28.78 22.68
CA GLY A 195 3.50 29.90 23.53
C GLY A 195 2.20 30.50 24.07
N GLU A 196 1.98 30.32 25.37
CA GLU A 196 1.38 31.35 26.21
C GLU A 196 2.51 32.08 26.95
#